data_AF-A0A255T6E6-F1
#
_entry.id   AF-A0A255T6E6-F1
#
_cell.length_a   1.000
_cell.length_b   1.000
_cell.length_c   1.000
_cell.angle_alpha   90.00
_cell.angle_beta   90.00
_cell.angle_gamma   90.00
#
_symmetry.space_group_name_H-M   'P 1'
#
loop_
_entity.id
_entity.type
_entity.pdbx_description
1 polymer ?
#
loop_
_entity_poly.entity_id
_entity_poly.type
_entity_poly.pdbx_seq_one_letter_code
_entity_poly.pdbx_strand_id
1 'polypeptide(L)' 'MFLWGFACLNLFLAIFNMLPIPPLDGAQTLYNLYEFVLHKPVSRGYQIIAGVIGFLLIIGANVADFIRYVCNIL' A
#
# COMPACT_ATOMS: atom_id res chain seq x y z
N MET A 1 -17.24 -24.12 -4.34
CA MET A 1 -17.20 -23.26 -3.13
C MET A 1 -15.80 -22.67 -2.89
N PHE A 2 -14.74 -23.48 -2.84
CA PHE A 2 -13.35 -23.01 -2.65
C PHE A 2 -12.87 -21.98 -3.70
N LEU A 3 -13.11 -22.25 -5.00
CA LEU A 3 -12.72 -21.34 -6.10
C LEU A 3 -13.35 -19.95 -5.99
N TRP A 4 -14.60 -19.87 -5.52
CA TRP A 4 -15.29 -18.59 -5.33
C TRP A 4 -14.63 -17.75 -4.22
N GLY A 5 -14.29 -18.38 -3.09
CA GLY A 5 -13.57 -17.70 -2.01
C GLY A 5 -12.20 -17.18 -2.45
N PHE A 6 -11.44 -17.98 -3.20
CA PHE A 6 -10.16 -17.56 -3.77
C PHE A 6 -10.30 -16.40 -4.76
N ALA A 7 -11.31 -16.46 -5.63
CA ALA A 7 -11.57 -15.39 -6.60
C ALA A 7 -11.94 -14.07 -5.90
N CYS A 8 -12.81 -14.11 -4.89
CA CYS A 8 -13.14 -12.94 -4.08
C CYS A 8 -11.90 -12.35 -3.39
N LEU A 9 -11.08 -13.19 -2.74
CA LEU A 9 -9.85 -12.76 -2.08
C LEU A 9 -8.88 -12.10 -3.07
N ASN A 10 -8.66 -12.72 -4.24
CA ASN A 10 -7.79 -12.15 -5.27
C ASN A 10 -8.31 -10.81 -5.77
N LEU A 11 -9.62 -10.69 -6.02
CA LEU A 11 -10.24 -9.46 -6.46
C LEU A 11 -10.07 -8.35 -5.41
N PHE A 12 -10.28 -8.66 -4.13
CA PHE A 12 -10.05 -7.70 -3.05
C PHE A 12 -8.57 -7.28 -2.99
N LEU A 13 -7.63 -8.22 -3.03
CA LEU A 13 -6.20 -7.90 -3.05
C LEU A 13 -5.83 -7.02 -4.25
N ALA A 14 -6.36 -7.33 -5.44
CA ALA A 14 -6.13 -6.53 -6.64
C ALA A 14 -6.65 -5.10 -6.47
N ILE A 15 -7.87 -4.93 -5.94
CA ILE A 15 -8.47 -3.61 -5.67
C ILE A 15 -7.63 -2.85 -4.63
N PHE A 16 -7.23 -3.48 -3.53
CA PHE A 16 -6.37 -2.87 -2.52
C PHE A 16 -5.03 -2.44 -3.12
N ASN A 17 -4.39 -3.31 -3.91
CA ASN A 17 -3.12 -3.02 -4.56
C ASN A 17 -3.22 -1.90 -5.60
N MET A 18 -4.39 -1.61 -6.18
CA MET A 18 -4.55 -0.46 -7.08
C MET A 18 -4.64 0.89 -6.34
N LEU A 19 -4.76 0.90 -5.01
CA LEU A 19 -4.78 2.16 -4.26
C LEU A 19 -3.44 2.90 -4.39
N PRO A 20 -3.48 4.24 -4.49
CA PRO A 20 -2.28 5.06 -4.63
C PRO A 20 -1.58 5.28 -3.28
N ILE A 21 -1.33 4.18 -2.55
CA ILE A 21 -0.71 4.18 -1.23
C ILE A 21 0.69 3.56 -1.40
N PRO A 22 1.79 4.29 -1.13
CA PRO A 22 3.11 3.68 -1.02
C PRO A 22 3.03 2.73 0.18
N PRO A 23 3.35 1.42 0.16
CA PRO A 23 4.19 0.58 -0.72
C PRO A 23 3.44 -0.37 -1.68
N LEU A 24 2.17 -0.10 -2.02
CA LEU A 24 1.34 -0.95 -2.87
C LEU A 24 1.63 -0.71 -4.37
N ASP A 25 1.25 -1.67 -5.21
CA ASP A 25 1.50 -1.64 -6.67
C ASP A 25 0.85 -0.44 -7.40
N GLY A 26 -0.21 0.13 -6.81
CA GLY A 26 -0.94 1.28 -7.34
C GLY A 26 -0.13 2.57 -7.25
N ALA A 27 0.73 2.71 -6.24
CA ALA A 27 1.68 3.83 -6.17
C ALA A 27 2.73 3.74 -7.29
N GLN A 28 3.22 2.53 -7.59
CA GLN A 28 4.13 2.31 -8.71
C GLN A 28 3.46 2.58 -10.06
N THR A 29 2.20 2.16 -10.21
CA THR A 29 1.39 2.46 -11.39
C THR A 29 1.21 3.97 -11.58
N LEU A 30 1.03 4.73 -10.50
CA LEU A 30 0.99 6.19 -10.57
C LEU A 30 2.34 6.79 -10.95
N TYR A 31 3.46 6.28 -10.46
CA TYR A 31 4.78 6.75 -10.90
C TYR A 31 4.95 6.51 -12.40
N ASN A 32 4.61 5.32 -12.89
CA ASN A 32 4.69 5.00 -14.32
C ASN A 32 3.75 5.88 -15.17
N LEU A 33 2.53 6.15 -14.68
CA LEU A 33 1.59 7.05 -15.37
C LEU A 33 2.10 8.49 -15.38
N TYR A 34 2.66 8.95 -14.27
CA TYR A 34 3.31 10.26 -14.16
C TYR A 34 4.47 10.36 -15.16
N GLU A 35 5.32 9.34 -15.24
CA GLU A 35 6.43 9.26 -16.19
C GLU A 35 5.94 9.24 -17.63
N PHE A 36 4.86 8.53 -17.92
CA PHE A 36 4.25 8.50 -19.24
C PHE A 36 3.71 9.87 -19.67
N VAL A 37 3.04 10.60 -18.77
CA VAL A 37 2.47 11.92 -19.08
C VAL A 37 3.56 12.98 -19.20
N LEU A 38 4.52 13.00 -18.27
CA LEU A 38 5.51 14.07 -18.16
C LEU A 38 6.85 13.74 -18.83
N HIS A 39 7.02 12.52 -19.34
CA HIS A 39 8.23 12.02 -19.99
C HIS A 39 9.49 12.21 -19.13
N LYS A 40 9.34 12.26 -17.81
CA LYS A 40 10.43 12.48 -16.85
C LYS A 40 10.38 11.41 -15.76
N PRO A 41 11.45 10.62 -15.57
CA PRO A 41 11.48 9.57 -14.57
C PRO A 41 11.35 10.16 -13.15
N VAL A 42 10.57 9.50 -12.31
CA VAL A 42 10.55 9.79 -10.87
C VAL A 42 11.87 9.26 -10.30
N SER A 43 12.55 10.07 -9.49
CA SER A 43 13.84 9.65 -8.95
C SER A 43 13.67 8.41 -8.06
N ARG A 44 14.55 7.42 -8.23
CA ARG A 44 14.51 6.17 -7.45
C ARG A 44 14.61 6.43 -5.95
N GLY A 45 15.38 7.46 -5.55
CA GLY A 45 15.46 7.90 -4.16
C GLY A 45 14.11 8.37 -3.61
N TYR A 46 13.34 9.12 -4.39
CA TYR A 46 11.99 9.54 -3.99
C TYR A 46 11.05 8.34 -3.85
N GLN A 47 11.07 7.40 -4.79
CA GLN A 47 10.24 6.19 -4.72
C GLN A 47 10.53 5.37 -3.46
N ILE A 48 11.82 5.19 -3.13
CA ILE A 48 12.24 4.45 -1.92
C ILE A 48 11.79 5.19 -0.66
N ILE A 49 12.04 6.49 -0.56
CA ILE A 49 11.66 7.29 0.61
C ILE A 49 10.14 7.28 0.80
N ALA A 50 9.38 7.52 -0.28
CA ALA A 50 7.93 7.47 -0.26
C ALA A 50 7.42 6.09 0.17
N GLY A 51 8.01 5.01 -0.36
CA GLY A 51 7.69 3.63 0.02
C GLY A 51 7.94 3.34 1.51
N VAL A 52 9.10 3.74 2.02
CA VAL A 52 9.46 3.55 3.44
C VAL A 52 8.55 4.36 4.36
N ILE A 53 8.27 5.62 4.03
CA ILE A 53 7.37 6.47 4.80
C ILE A 53 5.96 5.87 4.82
N GLY A 54 5.44 5.48 3.66
CA GLY A 54 4.10 4.89 3.56
C GLY A 54 4.00 3.57 4.32
N PHE A 55 5.02 2.71 4.24
CA PHE A 55 5.09 1.47 5.00
C PHE A 55 5.11 1.72 6.52
N LEU A 56 5.95 2.65 6.99
CA LEU A 56 6.04 3.01 8.40
C LEU A 56 4.74 3.61 8.94
N LEU A 57 4.04 4.42 8.16
CA LEU A 57 2.75 4.98 8.56
C LEU A 57 1.69 3.88 8.75
N ILE A 58 1.59 2.95 7.81
CA ILE A 58 0.63 1.85 7.88
C ILE A 58 0.94 0.95 9.08
N ILE A 59 2.18 0.43 9.17
CA ILE A 59 2.54 -0.48 10.26
C ILE A 59 2.50 0.24 11.60
N GLY A 60 3.02 1.46 11.68
CA GLY A 60 3.02 2.26 12.90
C GLY A 60 1.63 2.51 13.45
N ALA A 61 0.67 2.87 12.58
CA ALA A 61 -0.72 3.07 12.98
C ALA A 61 -1.35 1.77 13.52
N ASN A 62 -1.19 0.66 12.79
CA ASN A 62 -1.73 -0.64 13.21
C ASN A 62 -1.13 -1.12 14.53
N VAL A 63 0.18 -0.96 14.72
CA VAL A 63 0.87 -1.34 15.96
C VAL A 63 0.42 -0.45 17.12
N ALA A 64 0.31 0.86 16.91
CA ALA A 64 -0.15 1.79 17.95
C ALA A 64 -1.58 1.46 18.40
N ASP A 65 -2.48 1.19 17.47
CA ASP A 65 -3.86 0.83 17.80
C ASP A 65 -3.96 -0.55 18.46
N PHE A 66 -3.12 -1.51 18.05
CA PHE A 66 -3.02 -2.79 18.73
C PHE A 66 -2.54 -2.65 20.18
N ILE A 67 -1.51 -1.83 20.44
CA ILE A 67 -1.03 -1.55 21.80
C ILE A 67 -2.14 -0.92 22.63
N ARG A 68 -2.85 0.08 22.09
CA ARG A 68 -3.98 0.72 22.77
C ARG A 68 -5.08 -0.29 23.09
N TYR A 69 -5.41 -1.17 22.17
CA TYR A 69 -6.42 -2.21 22.36
C TYR A 69 -6.02 -3.16 23.51
N VAL A 70 -4.77 -3.65 23.51
CA VAL A 70 -4.27 -4.54 24.56
C VAL A 70 -4.25 -3.85 25.93
N CYS A 71 -3.77 -2.61 26.00
CA CYS A 71 -3.74 -1.83 27.24
C CYS A 71 -5.12 -1.46 27.79
N ASN A 72 -6.16 -1.43 26.95
CA ASN A 72 -7.53 -1.10 27.38
C ASN A 72 -8.33 -2.34 27.83
N ILE A 73 -7.83 -3.55 27.51
CA ILE A 73 -8.49 -4.83 27.83
C ILE A 73 -7.94 -5.47 29.11
N LEU A 74 -6.72 -5.09 29.49
CA LEU A 74 -6.06 -5.41 30.76
C LEU A 74 -6.38 -4.34 31.81
#